data_AF-A0A7R9XUI3-F1
#
_entry.id   AF-A0A7R9XUI3-F1
#
_cell.length_a   1.000
_cell.length_b   1.000
_cell.length_c   1.000
_cell.angle_alpha   90.00
_cell.angle_beta   90.00
_cell.angle_gamma   90.00
#
_symmetry.space_group_name_H-M   'P 1'
#
loop_
_entity.id
_entity.type
_entity.pdbx_description
1 polymer ?
#
loop_
_entity_poly.entity_id
_entity_poly.type
_entity_poly.pdbx_seq_one_letter_code
_entity_poly.pdbx_strand_id
1 'polypeptide(L)'
;MPYRASELASEVAQAFLTALDTSLSRTYREEERSWRGEDREWRAQDMDFRVEERDWWHLEHLWRQENRKWRLEDIEQRVLENARWVWLRYAEKNRRDVEEKSEQLKSISNLSALIGGFAVVAFVELQFHDPETRPSQSEALITAYAATTALTVGLMLNSMVLCSFMLCSILRNGKTYVSEDEEAEYLYRCRRFALEFTSGDKPPLPKRSFERHWETRCEDDWRHAFRMFTCGVPVFMVNI
;
A
#
# COMPACT_ATOMS: atom_id res chain seq x y z
N MET A 1 15.67 -112.21 -52.47
CA MET A 1 15.83 -110.79 -52.87
C MET A 1 15.57 -109.86 -51.67
N PRO A 2 16.51 -109.67 -50.71
CA PRO A 2 16.32 -108.73 -49.60
C PRO A 2 17.23 -107.48 -49.63
N TYR A 3 18.27 -107.43 -50.46
CA TYR A 3 19.30 -106.36 -50.46
C TYR A 3 18.81 -104.98 -50.96
N ARG A 4 17.78 -104.92 -51.81
CA ARG A 4 17.23 -103.65 -52.34
C ARG A 4 16.42 -102.84 -51.33
N ALA A 5 15.90 -103.48 -50.29
CA ALA A 5 15.05 -102.81 -49.31
C ALA A 5 15.86 -101.99 -48.30
N SER A 6 17.10 -102.40 -47.97
CA SER A 6 17.97 -101.71 -47.01
C SER A 6 18.59 -100.44 -47.59
N GLU A 7 19.01 -100.45 -48.86
CA GLU A 7 19.54 -99.25 -49.54
C GLU A 7 18.44 -98.20 -49.71
N LEU A 8 17.26 -98.61 -50.16
CA LEU A 8 16.11 -97.73 -50.32
C LEU A 8 15.64 -97.16 -48.97
N ALA A 9 15.70 -97.94 -47.89
CA ALA A 9 15.45 -97.45 -46.53
C ALA A 9 16.51 -96.40 -46.09
N SER A 10 17.78 -96.59 -46.46
CA SER A 10 18.85 -95.64 -46.12
C SER A 10 18.76 -94.32 -46.91
N GLU A 11 18.39 -94.39 -48.19
CA GLU A 11 18.17 -93.21 -49.04
C GLU A 11 16.94 -92.41 -48.58
N VAL A 12 15.85 -93.10 -48.23
CA VAL A 12 14.65 -92.46 -47.67
C VAL A 12 14.97 -91.83 -46.31
N ALA A 13 15.78 -92.47 -45.47
CA ALA A 13 16.21 -91.89 -44.20
C ALA A 13 17.11 -90.65 -44.41
N GLN A 14 18.06 -90.68 -45.33
CA GLN A 14 18.91 -89.51 -45.66
C GLN A 14 18.10 -88.37 -46.28
N ALA A 15 17.16 -88.66 -47.17
CA ALA A 15 16.25 -87.67 -47.75
C ALA A 15 15.34 -87.04 -46.68
N PHE A 16 14.83 -87.84 -45.74
CA PHE A 16 14.05 -87.34 -44.61
C PHE A 16 14.88 -86.47 -43.68
N LEU A 17 16.11 -86.88 -43.33
CA LEU A 17 17.00 -86.10 -42.47
C LEU A 17 17.44 -84.78 -43.12
N THR A 18 17.70 -84.76 -44.42
CA THR A 18 18.03 -83.53 -45.17
C THR A 18 16.80 -82.62 -45.36
N ALA A 19 15.61 -83.19 -45.58
CA ALA A 19 14.35 -82.43 -45.57
C ALA A 19 14.05 -81.83 -44.18
N LEU A 20 14.38 -82.57 -43.12
CA LEU A 20 14.22 -82.10 -41.74
C LEU A 20 15.25 -81.01 -41.42
N ASP A 21 16.51 -81.17 -41.81
CA ASP A 21 17.57 -80.16 -41.62
C ASP A 21 17.30 -78.87 -42.42
N THR A 22 16.79 -78.99 -43.65
CA THR A 22 16.40 -77.83 -44.47
C THR A 22 15.15 -77.13 -43.94
N SER A 23 14.18 -77.87 -43.41
CA SER A 23 12.98 -77.26 -42.80
C SER A 23 13.33 -76.55 -41.49
N LEU A 24 14.14 -77.15 -40.63
CA LEU A 24 14.68 -76.52 -39.43
C LEU A 24 15.54 -75.29 -39.78
N SER A 25 16.43 -75.39 -40.76
CA SER A 25 17.22 -74.25 -41.23
C SER A 25 16.36 -73.10 -41.74
N ARG A 26 15.21 -73.40 -42.35
CA ARG A 26 14.27 -72.40 -42.84
C ARG A 26 13.53 -71.71 -41.69
N THR A 27 13.06 -72.47 -40.70
CA THR A 27 12.41 -71.90 -39.51
C THR A 27 13.39 -71.03 -38.73
N TYR A 28 14.65 -71.47 -38.54
CA TYR A 28 15.68 -70.64 -37.89
C TYR A 28 15.92 -69.32 -38.63
N ARG A 29 15.94 -69.31 -39.97
CA ARG A 29 16.09 -68.07 -40.76
C ARG A 29 14.85 -67.17 -40.75
N GLU A 30 13.67 -67.74 -40.55
CA GLU A 30 12.42 -66.99 -40.42
C GLU A 30 12.33 -66.35 -39.03
N GLU A 31 12.68 -67.10 -37.99
CA GLU A 31 12.87 -66.59 -36.63
C GLU A 31 13.92 -65.49 -36.62
N GLU A 32 15.12 -65.72 -37.18
CA GLU A 32 16.18 -64.71 -37.25
C GLU A 32 15.74 -63.42 -37.96
N ARG A 33 14.85 -63.53 -38.96
CA ARG A 33 14.24 -62.36 -39.60
C ARG A 33 13.22 -61.65 -38.68
N SER A 34 12.43 -62.40 -37.91
CA SER A 34 11.54 -61.84 -36.87
C SER A 34 12.34 -61.09 -35.81
N TRP A 35 13.35 -61.74 -35.22
CA TRP A 35 14.25 -61.16 -34.21
C TRP A 35 14.91 -59.87 -34.71
N ARG A 36 15.36 -59.84 -35.98
CA ARG A 36 15.94 -58.63 -36.58
C ARG A 36 14.90 -57.55 -36.87
N GLY A 37 13.64 -57.92 -37.12
CA GLY A 37 12.52 -56.98 -37.26
C GLY A 37 12.21 -56.32 -35.92
N GLU A 38 12.02 -57.13 -34.88
CA GLU A 38 11.77 -56.69 -33.50
C GLU A 38 12.91 -55.82 -32.96
N ASP A 39 14.17 -56.18 -33.22
CA ASP A 39 15.32 -55.37 -32.83
C ASP A 39 15.35 -54.00 -33.51
N ARG A 40 14.90 -53.91 -34.76
CA ARG A 40 14.77 -52.60 -35.45
C ARG A 40 13.65 -51.76 -34.87
N GLU A 41 12.52 -52.38 -34.53
CA GLU A 41 11.39 -51.70 -33.90
C GLU A 41 11.76 -51.21 -32.51
N TRP A 42 12.43 -52.03 -31.70
CA TRP A 42 12.91 -51.65 -30.38
C TRP A 42 13.89 -50.48 -30.46
N ARG A 43 14.83 -50.51 -31.41
CA ARG A 43 15.76 -49.39 -31.65
C ARG A 43 15.06 -48.12 -32.14
N ALA A 44 14.01 -48.24 -32.95
CA ALA A 44 13.21 -47.10 -33.37
C ALA A 44 12.48 -46.47 -32.18
N GLN A 45 11.85 -47.30 -31.33
CA GLN A 45 11.17 -46.85 -30.12
C GLN A 45 12.13 -46.23 -29.10
N ASP A 46 13.33 -46.78 -28.93
CA ASP A 46 14.37 -46.18 -28.06
C ASP A 46 14.79 -44.80 -28.57
N MET A 47 14.97 -44.65 -29.89
CA MET A 47 15.28 -43.35 -30.49
C MET A 47 14.16 -42.33 -30.29
N ASP A 48 12.91 -42.72 -30.48
CA ASP A 48 11.75 -41.86 -30.26
C ASP A 48 11.63 -41.45 -28.79
N PHE A 49 11.77 -42.40 -27.87
CA PHE A 49 11.77 -42.15 -26.42
C PHE A 49 12.86 -41.14 -26.02
N ARG A 50 14.06 -41.25 -26.58
CA ARG A 50 15.17 -40.31 -26.32
C ARG A 50 14.91 -38.92 -26.88
N VAL A 51 14.21 -38.81 -28.00
CA VAL A 51 13.79 -37.51 -28.56
C VAL A 51 12.73 -36.88 -27.66
N GLU A 52 11.71 -37.63 -27.26
CA GLU A 52 10.68 -37.17 -26.32
C GLU A 52 11.31 -36.71 -25.00
N GLU A 53 12.24 -37.51 -24.44
CA GLU A 53 12.93 -37.15 -23.21
C GLU A 53 13.63 -35.80 -23.35
N ARG A 54 14.38 -35.60 -24.45
CA ARG A 54 15.05 -34.33 -24.73
C ARG A 54 14.07 -33.17 -24.85
N ASP A 55 12.93 -33.38 -25.49
CA ASP A 55 11.90 -32.36 -25.64
C ASP A 55 11.26 -32.00 -24.29
N TRP A 56 11.04 -32.99 -23.42
CA TRP A 56 10.61 -32.78 -22.03
C TRP A 56 11.63 -31.98 -21.22
N TRP A 57 12.93 -32.33 -21.32
CA TRP A 57 14.00 -31.57 -20.68
C TRP A 57 14.01 -30.11 -21.14
N HIS A 58 13.87 -29.87 -22.45
CA HIS A 58 13.79 -28.52 -23.01
C HIS A 58 12.58 -27.74 -22.47
N LEU A 59 11.40 -28.37 -22.48
CA LEU A 59 10.17 -27.76 -21.97
C LEU A 59 10.29 -27.43 -20.47
N GLU A 60 10.88 -28.32 -19.69
CA GLU A 60 11.12 -28.11 -18.26
C GLU A 60 12.08 -26.93 -18.03
N HIS A 61 13.13 -26.80 -18.83
CA HIS A 61 14.02 -25.64 -18.76
C HIS A 61 13.31 -24.33 -19.11
N LEU A 62 12.46 -24.32 -20.13
CA LEU A 62 11.64 -23.16 -20.50
C LEU A 62 10.69 -22.79 -19.36
N TRP A 63 9.98 -23.77 -18.80
CA TRP A 63 9.07 -23.54 -17.69
C TRP A 63 9.80 -23.02 -16.46
N ARG A 64 10.97 -23.58 -16.11
CA ARG A 64 11.79 -23.06 -15.01
C ARG A 64 12.25 -21.62 -15.27
N GLN A 65 12.56 -21.24 -16.51
CA GLN A 65 12.92 -19.86 -16.86
C GLN A 65 11.74 -18.91 -16.70
N GLU A 66 10.57 -19.28 -17.19
CA GLU A 66 9.34 -18.49 -17.06
C GLU A 66 8.92 -18.34 -15.60
N ASN A 67 8.98 -19.42 -14.83
CA ASN A 67 8.64 -19.41 -13.41
C ASN A 67 9.63 -18.53 -12.61
N ARG A 68 10.89 -18.43 -13.03
CA ARG A 68 11.83 -17.45 -12.47
C ARG A 68 11.45 -16.01 -12.81
N LYS A 69 11.05 -15.72 -14.05
CA LYS A 69 10.59 -14.38 -14.47
C LYS A 69 9.35 -13.96 -13.67
N TRP A 70 8.35 -14.84 -13.57
CA TRP A 70 7.13 -14.58 -12.82
C TRP A 70 7.42 -14.26 -11.34
N ARG A 71 8.33 -15.00 -10.69
CA ARG A 71 8.74 -14.70 -9.31
C ARG A 71 9.43 -13.35 -9.17
N LEU A 72 10.26 -12.96 -10.13
CA LEU A 72 10.94 -11.66 -10.11
C LEU A 72 9.92 -10.52 -10.24
N GLU A 73 8.94 -10.67 -11.12
CA GLU A 73 7.83 -9.72 -11.30
C GLU A 73 6.95 -9.63 -10.05
N ASP A 74 6.59 -10.76 -9.44
CA ASP A 74 5.81 -10.81 -8.19
C ASP A 74 6.54 -10.10 -7.04
N ILE A 75 7.87 -10.26 -6.92
CA ILE A 75 8.67 -9.53 -5.93
C ILE A 75 8.63 -8.02 -6.21
N GLU A 76 8.79 -7.58 -7.47
CA GLU A 76 8.74 -6.15 -7.82
C GLU A 76 7.35 -5.55 -7.52
N GLN A 77 6.28 -6.26 -7.85
CA GLN A 77 4.91 -5.85 -7.54
C GLN A 77 4.68 -5.68 -6.04
N ARG A 78 5.08 -6.67 -5.23
CA ARG A 78 4.94 -6.60 -3.77
C ARG A 78 5.71 -5.44 -3.16
N VAL A 79 6.89 -5.10 -3.68
CA VAL A 79 7.66 -3.94 -3.21
C VAL A 79 6.89 -2.64 -3.47
N LEU A 80 6.31 -2.49 -4.66
CA LEU A 80 5.50 -1.31 -5.00
C LEU A 80 4.21 -1.23 -4.18
N GLU A 81 3.54 -2.36 -3.97
CA GLU A 81 2.34 -2.45 -3.13
C GLU A 81 2.64 -2.10 -1.68
N ASN A 82 3.71 -2.64 -1.12
CA ASN A 82 4.17 -2.32 0.24
C ASN A 82 4.46 -0.81 0.37
N ALA A 83 5.13 -0.22 -0.63
CA ALA A 83 5.39 1.22 -0.64
C ALA A 83 4.09 2.03 -0.68
N ARG A 84 3.14 1.68 -1.55
CA ARG A 84 1.82 2.32 -1.63
C ARG A 84 1.05 2.20 -0.31
N TRP A 85 1.10 1.05 0.34
CA TRP A 85 0.43 0.85 1.62
C TRP A 85 0.96 1.78 2.71
N VAL A 86 2.30 1.94 2.80
CA VAL A 86 2.93 2.88 3.73
C VAL A 86 2.54 4.32 3.41
N TRP A 87 2.53 4.70 2.12
CA TRP A 87 2.11 6.02 1.68
C TRP A 87 0.66 6.32 2.06
N LEU A 88 -0.27 5.41 1.74
CA LEU A 88 -1.69 5.54 2.06
C LEU A 88 -1.91 5.76 3.55
N ARG A 89 -1.21 4.99 4.40
CA ARG A 89 -1.29 5.15 5.85
C ARG A 89 -0.81 6.53 6.31
N TYR A 90 0.24 7.04 5.69
CA TYR A 90 0.79 8.35 6.01
C TYR A 90 -0.11 9.49 5.54
N ALA A 91 -0.63 9.41 4.31
CA ALA A 91 -1.59 10.36 3.77
C ALA A 91 -2.89 10.39 4.59
N GLU A 92 -3.41 9.21 4.96
CA GLU A 92 -4.60 9.08 5.79
C GLU A 92 -4.38 9.63 7.21
N LYS A 93 -3.20 9.42 7.81
CA LYS A 93 -2.84 10.07 9.08
C LYS A 93 -2.88 11.59 8.94
N ASN A 94 -2.20 12.15 7.93
CA ASN A 94 -2.20 13.60 7.70
C ASN A 94 -3.62 14.16 7.51
N ARG A 95 -4.49 13.43 6.79
CA ARG A 95 -5.90 13.82 6.59
C ARG A 95 -6.65 13.90 7.92
N ARG A 96 -6.53 12.88 8.77
CA ARG A 96 -7.15 12.85 10.11
C ARG A 96 -6.63 13.96 11.01
N ASP A 97 -5.31 14.15 11.05
CA ASP A 97 -4.70 15.20 11.88
C ASP A 97 -5.21 16.59 11.44
N VAL A 98 -5.35 16.84 10.13
CA VAL A 98 -5.94 18.06 9.57
C VAL A 98 -7.41 18.20 9.98
N GLU A 99 -8.21 17.15 9.83
CA GLU A 99 -9.64 17.15 10.19
C GLU A 99 -9.82 17.46 11.69
N GLU A 100 -9.14 16.73 12.57
CA GLU A 100 -9.17 16.92 14.02
C GLU A 100 -8.80 18.35 14.43
N LYS A 101 -7.68 18.88 13.91
CA LYS A 101 -7.26 20.27 14.20
C LYS A 101 -8.24 21.29 13.64
N SER A 102 -8.82 21.03 12.47
CA SER A 102 -9.82 21.93 11.88
C SER A 102 -11.10 21.98 12.72
N GLU A 103 -11.53 20.86 13.28
CA GLU A 103 -12.69 20.78 14.16
C GLU A 103 -12.45 21.51 15.49
N GLN A 104 -11.25 21.35 16.08
CA GLN A 104 -10.83 22.10 17.26
C GLN A 104 -10.86 23.62 17.01
N LEU A 105 -10.28 24.08 15.90
CA LEU A 105 -10.26 25.50 15.52
C LEU A 105 -11.66 26.06 15.29
N LYS A 106 -12.53 25.30 14.59
CA LYS A 106 -13.94 25.69 14.36
C LYS A 106 -14.72 25.80 15.66
N SER A 107 -14.56 24.84 16.57
CA SER A 107 -15.25 24.84 17.86
C SER A 107 -14.86 26.08 18.69
N ILE A 108 -13.56 26.35 18.84
CA ILE A 108 -13.07 27.51 19.59
C ILE A 108 -13.50 28.82 18.93
N SER A 109 -13.40 28.94 17.60
CA SER A 109 -13.85 30.11 16.88
C SER A 109 -15.33 30.39 17.12
N ASN A 110 -16.19 29.37 17.03
CA ASN A 110 -17.63 29.51 17.26
C ASN A 110 -17.95 29.88 18.71
N LEU A 111 -17.30 29.25 19.70
CA LEU A 111 -17.50 29.55 21.12
C LEU A 111 -17.04 30.98 21.46
N SER A 112 -15.88 31.40 20.95
CA SER A 112 -15.38 32.76 21.16
C SER A 112 -16.30 33.82 20.55
N ALA A 113 -16.85 33.56 19.36
CA ALA A 113 -17.84 34.43 18.73
C ALA A 113 -19.12 34.57 19.57
N LEU A 114 -19.63 33.45 20.10
CA LEU A 114 -20.81 33.44 20.98
C LEU A 114 -20.55 34.24 22.26
N ILE A 115 -19.46 33.97 22.98
CA ILE A 115 -19.12 34.67 24.23
C ILE A 115 -18.93 36.17 23.97
N GLY A 116 -18.20 36.54 22.90
CA GLY A 116 -18.02 37.92 22.50
C GLY A 116 -19.35 38.61 22.15
N GLY A 117 -20.23 37.93 21.42
CA GLY A 117 -21.56 38.43 21.08
C GLY A 117 -22.45 38.64 22.31
N PHE A 118 -22.49 37.67 23.22
CA PHE A 118 -23.23 37.77 24.48
C PHE A 118 -22.72 38.93 25.35
N ALA A 119 -21.40 39.11 25.46
CA ALA A 119 -20.82 40.22 26.22
C ALA A 119 -21.24 41.59 25.66
N VAL A 120 -21.30 41.75 24.33
CA VAL A 120 -21.78 42.99 23.69
C VAL A 120 -23.27 43.21 23.94
N VAL A 121 -24.10 42.18 23.81
CA VAL A 121 -25.54 42.29 24.07
C VAL A 121 -25.81 42.66 25.53
N ALA A 122 -25.17 41.98 26.48
CA ALA A 122 -25.29 42.28 27.90
C ALA A 122 -24.89 43.74 28.23
N PHE A 123 -23.84 44.24 27.57
CA PHE A 123 -23.42 45.64 27.70
C PHE A 123 -24.45 46.65 27.21
N VAL A 124 -25.10 46.37 26.07
CA VAL A 124 -26.10 47.28 25.49
C VAL A 124 -27.43 47.23 26.24
N GLU A 125 -27.82 46.07 26.77
CA GLU A 125 -29.04 45.91 27.57
C GLU A 125 -28.92 46.55 28.96
N LEU A 126 -27.71 46.59 29.55
CA LEU A 126 -27.42 47.34 30.77
C LEU A 126 -27.29 48.85 30.47
N GLN A 127 -28.39 49.47 30.05
CA GLN A 127 -28.45 50.92 29.85
C GLN A 127 -28.46 51.64 31.20
N PHE A 128 -27.33 52.22 31.59
CA PHE A 128 -27.21 53.06 32.81
C PHE A 128 -27.79 54.49 32.64
N HIS A 129 -28.59 54.74 31.59
CA HIS A 129 -29.03 56.07 31.22
C HIS A 129 -30.44 56.40 31.76
N ASP A 130 -30.57 56.47 33.08
CA ASP A 130 -31.68 57.22 33.67
C ASP A 130 -31.18 58.61 34.06
N PRO A 131 -31.58 59.68 33.33
CA PRO A 131 -31.09 61.04 33.56
C PRO A 131 -31.61 61.70 34.85
N GLU A 132 -32.60 61.10 35.54
CA GLU A 132 -33.25 61.68 36.71
C GLU A 132 -32.82 61.06 38.06
N THR A 133 -32.19 59.89 38.07
CA THR A 133 -31.76 59.24 39.31
C THR A 133 -30.29 59.52 39.60
N ARG A 134 -29.99 60.20 40.71
CA ARG A 134 -28.62 60.32 41.21
C ARG A 134 -28.06 58.91 41.43
N PRO A 135 -27.00 58.49 40.73
CA PRO A 135 -26.48 57.14 40.91
C PRO A 135 -25.91 57.04 42.33
N SER A 136 -26.51 56.18 43.15
CA SER A 136 -25.91 55.70 44.40
C SER A 136 -24.75 54.73 44.14
N GLN A 137 -24.48 54.41 42.88
CA GLN A 137 -23.38 53.55 42.44
C GLN A 137 -22.15 54.39 42.11
N SER A 138 -20.98 53.91 42.54
CA SER A 138 -19.70 54.57 42.25
C SER A 138 -19.39 54.52 40.75
N GLU A 139 -19.04 55.66 40.17
CA GLU A 139 -18.54 55.84 38.80
C GLU A 139 -17.42 54.85 38.42
N ALA A 140 -16.62 54.44 39.42
CA ALA A 140 -15.59 53.42 39.31
C ALA A 140 -16.10 52.03 38.89
N LEU A 141 -17.33 51.64 39.27
CA LEU A 141 -17.90 50.34 38.93
C LEU A 141 -18.36 50.29 37.48
N ILE A 142 -18.97 51.38 36.99
CA ILE A 142 -19.43 51.49 35.60
C ILE A 142 -18.22 51.48 34.65
N THR A 143 -17.16 52.23 35.00
CA THR A 143 -15.91 52.24 34.23
C THR A 143 -15.20 50.88 34.28
N ALA A 144 -15.18 50.21 35.43
CA ALA A 144 -14.63 48.85 35.54
C ALA A 144 -15.40 47.84 34.67
N TYR A 145 -16.74 47.86 34.71
CA TYR A 145 -17.59 46.99 33.90
C TYR A 145 -17.43 47.21 32.39
N ALA A 146 -17.35 48.46 31.95
CA ALA A 146 -17.08 48.79 30.56
C ALA A 146 -15.68 48.30 30.11
N ALA A 147 -14.66 48.46 30.97
CA ALA A 147 -13.30 48.03 30.68
C ALA A 147 -13.16 46.51 30.61
N THR A 148 -13.74 45.76 31.54
CA THR A 148 -13.72 44.29 31.55
C THR A 148 -14.52 43.71 30.38
N THR A 149 -15.63 44.34 29.99
CA THR A 149 -16.39 43.96 28.80
C THR A 149 -15.59 44.18 27.52
N ALA A 150 -14.99 45.37 27.35
CA ALA A 150 -14.14 45.66 26.20
C ALA A 150 -12.95 44.69 26.11
N LEU A 151 -12.34 44.36 27.25
CA LEU A 151 -11.26 43.37 27.33
C LEU A 151 -11.74 41.97 26.92
N THR A 152 -12.91 41.54 27.40
CA THR A 152 -13.51 40.24 27.05
C THR A 152 -13.73 40.13 25.55
N VAL A 153 -14.37 41.13 24.95
CA VAL A 153 -14.66 41.17 23.51
C VAL A 153 -13.36 41.21 22.70
N GLY A 154 -12.39 42.01 23.12
CA GLY A 154 -11.08 42.09 22.47
C GLY A 154 -10.33 40.75 22.48
N LEU A 155 -10.28 40.05 23.61
CA LEU A 155 -9.63 38.74 23.73
C LEU A 155 -10.35 37.68 22.89
N MET A 156 -11.68 37.65 22.91
CA MET A 156 -12.49 36.68 22.17
C MET A 156 -12.42 36.89 20.66
N LEU A 157 -12.48 38.14 20.18
CA LEU A 157 -12.35 38.45 18.75
C LEU A 157 -10.96 38.12 18.22
N ASN A 158 -9.90 38.44 18.96
CA ASN A 158 -8.53 38.07 18.53
C ASN A 158 -8.36 36.55 18.47
N SER A 159 -8.87 35.82 19.45
CA SER A 159 -8.88 34.35 19.41
C SER A 159 -9.64 33.80 18.19
N MET A 160 -10.84 34.31 17.91
CA MET A 160 -11.67 33.91 16.77
C MET A 160 -10.94 34.13 15.43
N VAL A 161 -10.37 35.33 15.26
CA VAL A 161 -9.69 35.74 14.02
C VAL A 161 -8.43 34.90 13.78
N LEU A 162 -7.61 34.68 14.81
CA LEU A 162 -6.44 33.81 14.71
C LEU A 162 -6.83 32.36 14.36
N CYS A 163 -7.87 31.82 14.99
CA CYS A 163 -8.40 30.49 14.67
C CYS A 163 -8.88 30.40 13.20
N SER A 164 -9.52 31.45 12.70
CA SER A 164 -10.00 31.52 11.32
C SER A 164 -8.86 31.62 10.30
N PHE A 165 -7.81 32.40 10.59
CA PHE A 165 -6.63 32.48 9.73
C PHE A 165 -5.84 31.17 9.69
N MET A 166 -5.67 30.51 10.84
CA MET A 166 -5.07 29.18 10.91
C MET A 166 -5.88 28.17 10.11
N LEU A 167 -7.22 28.17 10.24
CA LEU A 167 -8.10 27.30 9.46
C LEU A 167 -7.95 27.53 7.94
N CYS A 168 -7.91 28.79 7.49
CA CYS A 168 -7.67 29.12 6.09
C CYS A 168 -6.30 28.67 5.60
N SER A 169 -5.24 28.80 6.43
CA SER A 169 -3.89 28.32 6.10
C SER A 169 -3.88 26.80 5.90
N ILE A 170 -4.52 26.06 6.81
CA ILE A 170 -4.60 24.60 6.74
C ILE A 170 -5.39 24.15 5.51
N LEU A 171 -6.54 24.78 5.23
CA LEU A 171 -7.36 24.43 4.06
C LEU A 171 -6.64 24.74 2.73
N ARG A 172 -5.91 25.85 2.66
CA ARG A 172 -5.12 26.22 1.47
C ARG A 172 -4.01 25.21 1.20
N ASN A 173 -3.32 24.76 2.24
CA ASN A 173 -2.24 23.77 2.14
C ASN A 173 -2.75 22.32 2.15
N GLY A 174 -4.04 22.10 2.42
CA GLY A 174 -4.68 20.78 2.46
C GLY A 174 -4.48 19.98 1.18
N LYS A 175 -4.62 20.65 0.03
CA LYS A 175 -4.42 20.04 -1.30
C LYS A 175 -2.99 19.56 -1.52
N THR A 176 -2.02 20.09 -0.77
CA THR A 176 -0.62 19.75 -0.90
C THR A 176 -0.21 18.55 -0.06
N TYR A 177 -1.01 18.13 0.93
CA TYR A 177 -0.70 16.97 1.78
C TYR A 177 -1.07 15.62 1.15
N VAL A 178 -1.87 15.63 0.09
CA VAL A 178 -2.33 14.47 -0.67
C VAL A 178 -2.07 14.72 -2.16
N SER A 179 -0.82 15.06 -2.50
CA SER A 179 -0.43 15.30 -3.89
C SER A 179 0.02 13.99 -4.55
N GLU A 180 -0.56 13.67 -5.72
CA GLU A 180 -0.19 12.52 -6.54
C GLU A 180 1.27 12.59 -7.01
N ASP A 181 1.80 13.80 -7.21
CA ASP A 181 3.21 14.00 -7.62
C ASP A 181 4.17 13.57 -6.50
N GLU A 182 3.85 13.87 -5.23
CA GLU A 182 4.65 13.47 -4.08
C GLU A 182 4.59 11.94 -3.87
N GLU A 183 3.43 11.32 -4.15
CA GLU A 183 3.28 9.87 -4.17
C GLU A 183 4.21 9.25 -5.22
N ALA A 184 4.19 9.76 -6.45
CA ALA A 184 5.04 9.27 -7.53
C ALA A 184 6.54 9.40 -7.19
N GLU A 185 6.98 10.54 -6.64
CA GLU A 185 8.37 10.72 -6.19
C GLU A 185 8.73 9.73 -5.06
N TYR A 186 7.81 9.48 -4.13
CA TYR A 186 8.02 8.53 -3.04
C TYR A 186 8.14 7.10 -3.57
N LEU A 187 7.22 6.65 -4.43
CA LEU A 187 7.26 5.33 -5.05
C LEU A 187 8.53 5.13 -5.88
N TYR A 188 8.97 6.15 -6.62
CA TYR A 188 10.23 6.12 -7.35
C TYR A 188 11.43 5.93 -6.40
N ARG A 189 11.47 6.65 -5.28
CA ARG A 189 12.51 6.50 -4.26
C ARG A 189 12.50 5.11 -3.60
N CYS A 190 11.33 4.56 -3.29
CA CYS A 190 11.18 3.20 -2.76
C CYS A 190 11.66 2.14 -3.76
N ARG A 191 11.31 2.29 -5.04
CA ARG A 191 11.78 1.38 -6.10
C ARG A 191 13.30 1.42 -6.22
N ARG A 192 13.89 2.61 -6.26
CA ARG A 192 15.35 2.77 -6.31
C ARG A 192 16.01 2.17 -5.07
N PHE A 193 15.46 2.41 -3.88
CA PHE A 193 15.94 1.82 -2.64
C PHE A 193 15.92 0.30 -2.67
N ALA A 194 14.86 -0.33 -3.20
CA ALA A 194 14.79 -1.79 -3.30
C ALA A 194 15.84 -2.39 -4.24
N LEU A 195 16.25 -1.66 -5.28
CA LEU A 195 17.30 -2.08 -6.22
C LEU A 195 18.72 -1.86 -5.68
N GLU A 196 18.93 -0.78 -4.93
CA GLU A 196 20.24 -0.34 -4.44
C GLU A 196 20.50 -0.67 -2.97
N PHE A 197 19.59 -1.41 -2.31
CA PHE A 197 19.61 -1.65 -0.87
C PHE A 197 20.92 -2.29 -0.40
N THR A 198 21.61 -1.64 0.54
CA THR A 198 22.72 -2.24 1.29
C THR A 198 22.35 -2.44 2.75
N SER A 199 22.97 -3.44 3.39
CA SER A 199 22.72 -3.75 4.80
C SER A 199 23.15 -2.57 5.68
N GLY A 200 22.18 -1.90 6.31
CA GLY A 200 22.38 -0.70 7.12
C GLY A 200 21.65 0.54 6.61
N ASP A 201 21.15 0.52 5.37
CA ASP A 201 20.40 1.63 4.81
C ASP A 201 18.97 1.71 5.38
N LYS A 202 18.50 2.94 5.59
CA LYS A 202 17.15 3.21 6.09
C LYS A 202 16.19 3.42 4.92
N PRO A 203 14.96 2.88 4.99
CA PRO A 203 13.98 3.09 3.94
C PRO A 203 13.64 4.59 3.80
N PRO A 204 13.36 5.05 2.57
CA PRO A 204 12.95 6.43 2.35
C PRO A 204 11.64 6.70 3.09
N LEU A 205 11.58 7.86 3.76
CA LEU A 205 10.37 8.35 4.42
C LEU A 205 9.71 9.44 3.55
N PRO A 206 8.37 9.56 3.59
CA PRO A 206 7.67 10.70 3.01
C PRO A 206 8.15 12.00 3.69
N LYS A 207 8.50 13.02 2.89
CA LYS A 207 9.24 14.21 3.36
C LYS A 207 8.35 15.24 4.07
N ARG A 208 7.07 15.30 3.74
CA ARG A 208 6.18 16.41 4.12
C ARG A 208 5.11 15.91 5.08
N SER A 209 5.13 16.37 6.32
CA SER A 209 4.09 16.08 7.32
C SER A 209 3.28 17.33 7.59
N PHE A 210 1.97 17.16 7.80
CA PHE A 210 1.13 18.21 8.38
C PHE A 210 1.72 18.70 9.72
N GLU A 211 2.23 17.77 10.52
CA GLU A 211 2.90 18.01 11.80
C GLU A 211 4.00 19.08 11.71
N ARG A 212 4.89 19.00 10.71
CA ARG A 212 5.95 19.99 10.53
C ARG A 212 5.42 21.36 10.10
N HIS A 213 4.36 21.40 9.28
CA HIS A 213 3.72 22.67 8.94
C HIS A 213 3.09 23.32 10.17
N TRP A 214 2.38 22.50 10.97
CA TRP A 214 1.75 22.93 12.21
C TRP A 214 2.78 23.49 13.20
N GLU A 215 3.85 22.74 13.49
CA GLU A 215 4.92 23.16 14.40
C GLU A 215 5.56 24.49 13.99
N THR A 216 5.79 24.69 12.69
CA THR A 216 6.55 25.86 12.21
C THR A 216 5.71 27.12 12.01
N ARG A 217 4.39 26.98 11.77
CA ARG A 217 3.55 28.11 11.38
C ARG A 217 2.32 28.31 12.25
N CYS A 218 1.76 27.24 12.83
CA CYS A 218 0.47 27.31 13.50
C CYS A 218 0.58 27.11 15.01
N GLU A 219 1.59 26.41 15.52
CA GLU A 219 1.70 26.05 16.94
C GLU A 219 1.79 27.29 17.84
N ASP A 220 2.61 28.28 17.46
CA ASP A 220 2.74 29.51 18.24
C ASP A 220 1.45 30.34 18.19
N ASP A 221 0.87 30.55 17.01
CA ASP A 221 -0.39 31.29 16.85
C ASP A 221 -1.55 30.62 17.59
N TRP A 222 -1.60 29.29 17.57
CA TRP A 222 -2.56 28.49 18.32
C TRP A 222 -2.42 28.68 19.82
N ARG A 223 -1.20 28.62 20.36
CA ARG A 223 -0.95 28.85 21.79
C ARG A 223 -1.36 30.25 22.21
N HIS A 224 -1.13 31.26 21.38
CA HIS A 224 -1.55 32.63 21.66
C HIS A 224 -3.08 32.75 21.63
N ALA A 225 -3.75 32.23 20.60
CA ALA A 225 -5.21 32.23 20.49
C ALA A 225 -5.86 31.50 21.68
N PHE A 226 -5.35 30.32 22.03
CA PHE A 226 -5.84 29.54 23.15
C PHE A 226 -5.67 30.27 24.49
N ARG A 227 -4.52 30.91 24.73
CA ARG A 227 -4.31 31.74 25.92
C ARG A 227 -5.28 32.90 25.99
N MET A 228 -5.53 33.60 24.88
CA MET A 228 -6.51 34.69 24.84
C MET A 228 -7.93 34.19 25.16
N PHE A 229 -8.32 33.04 24.60
CA PHE A 229 -9.59 32.39 24.90
C PHE A 229 -9.71 32.02 26.38
N THR A 230 -8.73 31.31 26.94
CA THR A 230 -8.72 30.88 28.34
C THR A 230 -8.68 32.06 29.31
N CYS A 231 -7.98 33.15 28.99
CA CYS A 231 -7.98 34.36 29.80
C CYS A 231 -9.29 35.15 29.68
N GLY A 232 -9.95 35.13 28.52
CA GLY A 232 -11.22 35.86 28.32
C GLY A 232 -12.42 35.22 29.04
N VAL A 233 -12.43 33.89 29.23
CA VAL A 233 -13.55 33.21 29.93
C VAL A 233 -13.72 33.69 31.39
N PRO A 234 -12.68 33.76 32.24
CA PRO A 234 -12.79 34.34 33.57
C PRO A 234 -13.23 35.80 33.57
N VAL A 235 -12.73 36.61 32.63
CA VAL A 235 -13.11 38.04 32.55
C VAL A 235 -14.60 38.18 32.20
N PHE A 236 -15.12 37.31 31.33
CA PHE A 236 -16.55 37.22 31.04
C PHE A 236 -17.37 36.83 32.28
N MET A 237 -16.90 35.85 33.06
CA MET A 237 -17.58 35.41 34.29
C MET A 237 -17.62 36.48 35.39
N VAL A 238 -16.69 37.43 35.40
CA VAL A 238 -16.72 38.58 36.32
C VAL A 238 -17.79 39.60 35.93
N ASN A 239 -18.20 39.61 34.65
CA ASN A 239 -19.20 40.54 34.13
C ASN A 239 -20.65 40.04 34.22
N ILE A 240 -20.86 38.74 34.43
CA ILE A 240 -22.18 38.12 34.70
C ILE A 240 -22.49 38.24 36.19
#